data_AF-V5GCT4-F1
#
_entry.id   AF-V5GCT4-F1
#
_cell.length_a   1.000
_cell.length_b   1.000
_cell.length_c   1.000
_cell.angle_alpha   90.00
_cell.angle_beta   90.00
_cell.angle_gamma   90.00
#
_symmetry.space_group_name_H-M   'P 1'
#
loop_
_entity.id
_entity.type
_entity.pdbx_description
1 polymer ?
#
loop_
_entity_poly.entity_id
_entity_poly.type
_entity_poly.pdbx_seq_one_letter_code
_entity_poly.pdbx_strand_id
1 'polypeptide(L)'
;GIAIVAILCLLLIGFSQKDTPNYHRPIRYQQLLDLEETFKISENVTTPTPSIQDVISQQRNIILQELDDYKFPEGDNLEDYTLISGGQPVRTVIITTWRSGSTFLGDVINAVPGNYYHYEPLLGYGIMQIRGAPHSESALRTLKSLLNCDYTN
;
A
#
# COMPACT_ATOMS: atom_id res chain seq x y z
N GLY A 1 41.42 -2.77 18.54
CA GLY A 1 40.08 -2.28 18.94
C GLY A 1 39.23 -1.97 17.73
N ILE A 2 39.45 -0.80 17.10
CA ILE A 2 38.60 -0.26 16.02
C ILE A 2 38.52 -1.19 14.79
N ALA A 3 39.64 -1.78 14.36
CA ALA A 3 39.66 -2.69 13.21
C ALA A 3 38.82 -3.96 13.42
N ILE A 4 38.80 -4.50 14.65
CA ILE A 4 38.02 -5.70 15.00
C ILE A 4 36.53 -5.38 14.98
N VAL A 5 36.15 -4.21 15.51
CA VAL A 5 34.76 -3.72 15.47
C VAL A 5 34.31 -3.48 14.04
N ALA A 6 35.15 -2.88 13.19
CA ALA A 6 34.84 -2.63 11.79
C ALA A 6 34.61 -3.95 11.01
N ILE A 7 35.45 -4.97 11.23
CA ILE A 7 35.30 -6.29 10.62
C ILE A 7 34.01 -6.98 11.09
N LEU A 8 33.70 -6.90 12.40
CA LEU A 8 32.44 -7.43 12.95
C LEU A 8 31.22 -6.75 12.31
N CYS A 9 31.25 -5.42 12.15
CA CYS A 9 30.16 -4.70 11.49
C CYS A 9 30.02 -5.10 10.01
N LEU A 10 31.13 -5.24 9.27
CA LEU A 10 31.09 -5.67 7.86
C LEU A 10 30.57 -7.11 7.72
N LEU A 11 30.96 -8.02 8.62
CA LEU A 11 30.42 -9.38 8.64
C LEU A 11 28.93 -9.38 8.98
N LEU A 12 28.49 -8.60 9.96
CA LEU A 12 27.07 -8.48 10.29
C LEU A 12 26.26 -7.91 9.10
N ILE A 13 26.78 -6.93 8.37
CA ILE A 13 26.13 -6.41 7.15
C ILE A 13 26.07 -7.51 6.08
N GLY A 14 27.17 -8.21 5.82
CA GLY A 14 27.23 -9.29 4.83
C GLY A 14 26.30 -10.46 5.15
N PHE A 15 26.19 -10.85 6.43
CA PHE A 15 25.27 -11.90 6.87
C PHE A 15 23.81 -11.45 6.98
N SER A 16 23.57 -10.15 7.19
CA SER A 16 22.20 -9.59 7.26
C SER A 16 21.62 -9.27 5.89
N GLN A 17 22.45 -9.23 4.84
CA GLN A 17 21.99 -9.21 3.45
C GLN A 17 21.47 -10.60 3.07
N LYS A 18 20.28 -10.95 3.56
CA LYS A 18 19.49 -12.02 2.97
C LYS A 18 19.07 -11.54 1.58
N ASP A 19 19.15 -12.41 0.57
CA ASP A 19 18.61 -12.11 -0.77
C ASP A 19 17.13 -11.75 -0.62
N THR A 20 16.84 -10.45 -0.62
CA THR A 20 15.47 -9.97 -0.61
C THR A 20 14.96 -10.04 -2.04
N PRO A 21 13.79 -10.65 -2.29
CA PRO A 21 13.14 -10.49 -3.59
C PRO A 21 13.05 -9.01 -3.94
N ASN A 22 13.62 -8.65 -5.08
CA ASN A 22 13.69 -7.26 -5.55
C ASN A 22 12.32 -6.91 -6.12
N TYR A 23 11.38 -6.54 -5.26
CA TYR A 23 10.08 -6.04 -5.71
C TYR A 23 10.27 -4.66 -6.33
N HIS A 24 10.36 -4.59 -7.65
CA HIS A 24 10.30 -3.33 -8.37
C HIS A 24 8.85 -2.85 -8.41
N ARG A 25 8.54 -1.83 -7.60
CA ARG A 25 7.27 -1.11 -7.72
C ARG A 25 7.49 0.21 -8.45
N PRO A 26 6.74 0.52 -9.52
CA PRO A 26 6.75 1.86 -10.09
C PRO A 26 6.23 2.86 -9.05
N ILE A 27 6.84 4.06 -9.02
CA ILE A 27 6.42 5.12 -8.10
C ILE A 27 4.94 5.44 -8.37
N ARG A 28 4.11 5.60 -7.33
CA ARG A 28 2.65 5.84 -7.46
C ARG A 28 2.27 7.00 -8.40
N TYR A 29 3.10 8.04 -8.47
CA TYR A 29 2.94 9.14 -9.43
C TYR A 29 3.10 8.66 -10.87
N GLN A 30 4.01 7.73 -11.12
CA GLN A 30 4.19 7.09 -12.41
C GLN A 30 2.97 6.25 -12.79
N GLN A 31 2.34 5.57 -11.84
CA GLN A 31 1.09 4.85 -12.10
C GLN A 31 -0.09 5.78 -12.47
N LEU A 32 -0.18 6.97 -11.87
CA LEU A 32 -1.16 7.99 -12.27
C LEU A 32 -0.85 8.60 -13.64
N LEU A 33 0.43 8.86 -13.93
CA LEU A 33 0.89 9.33 -15.23
C LEU A 33 0.69 8.28 -16.32
N ASP A 34 0.96 7.01 -16.04
CA ASP A 34 0.71 5.88 -16.95
C ASP A 34 -0.80 5.68 -17.17
N LEU A 35 -1.63 5.89 -16.14
CA LEU A 35 -3.09 5.90 -16.28
C LEU A 35 -3.49 7.01 -17.27
N GLU A 36 -2.98 8.22 -17.05
CA GLU A 36 -3.27 9.39 -17.88
C GLU A 36 -2.74 9.23 -19.31
N GLU A 37 -1.54 8.67 -19.50
CA GLU A 37 -0.95 8.39 -20.81
C GLU A 37 -1.69 7.26 -21.54
N THR A 38 -2.07 6.18 -20.85
CA THR A 38 -2.88 5.09 -21.42
C THR A 38 -4.22 5.62 -21.95
N PHE A 39 -4.83 6.58 -21.23
CA PHE A 39 -6.07 7.22 -21.68
C PHE A 39 -5.85 8.29 -22.77
N LYS A 40 -4.64 8.84 -22.93
CA LYS A 40 -4.28 9.80 -24.00
C LYS A 40 -3.95 9.13 -25.35
N ILE A 41 -3.43 7.90 -25.36
CA ILE A 41 -3.05 7.20 -26.61
C ILE A 41 -4.28 6.82 -27.49
N SER A 42 -5.50 6.92 -26.95
CA SER A 42 -6.77 6.77 -27.69
C SER A 42 -7.15 8.02 -28.53
N GLU A 43 -6.19 8.64 -29.22
CA GLU A 43 -6.31 10.03 -29.71
C GLU A 43 -7.10 10.23 -31.04
N ASN A 44 -7.73 9.18 -31.60
CA ASN A 44 -8.50 9.32 -32.86
C ASN A 44 -10.01 9.04 -32.72
N VAL A 45 -10.53 8.88 -31.49
CA VAL A 45 -11.97 8.69 -31.25
C VAL A 45 -12.37 9.58 -30.09
N THR A 46 -13.45 10.35 -30.27
CA THR A 46 -14.16 11.10 -29.23
C THR A 46 -14.48 10.12 -28.10
N THR A 47 -13.66 10.08 -27.03
CA THR A 47 -13.83 9.07 -25.98
C THR A 47 -14.37 9.70 -24.70
N PRO A 48 -15.41 9.07 -24.11
CA PRO A 48 -15.99 9.48 -22.85
C PRO A 48 -14.96 9.29 -21.72
N THR A 49 -15.14 10.06 -20.66
CA THR A 49 -14.41 9.90 -19.39
C THR A 49 -14.40 8.41 -19.01
N PRO A 50 -13.25 7.82 -18.63
CA PRO A 50 -13.16 6.40 -18.32
C PRO A 50 -14.16 6.04 -17.24
N SER A 51 -14.88 4.94 -17.44
CA SER A 51 -15.84 4.47 -16.44
C SER A 51 -15.09 3.92 -15.23
N ILE A 52 -15.78 3.86 -14.08
CA ILE A 52 -15.25 3.19 -12.89
C ILE A 52 -14.87 1.73 -13.21
N GLN A 53 -15.60 1.08 -14.12
CA GLN A 53 -15.32 -0.31 -14.51
C GLN A 53 -14.00 -0.44 -15.29
N ASP A 54 -13.66 0.55 -16.11
CA ASP A 54 -12.40 0.58 -16.85
C ASP A 54 -11.22 0.73 -15.89
N VAL A 55 -11.34 1.67 -14.94
CA VAL A 55 -10.33 1.89 -13.89
C VAL A 55 -10.12 0.64 -13.04
N ILE A 56 -11.20 -0.04 -12.64
CA ILE A 56 -11.11 -1.29 -11.87
C ILE A 56 -10.41 -2.39 -12.68
N SER A 57 -10.77 -2.54 -13.96
CA SER A 57 -10.20 -3.58 -14.82
C SER A 57 -8.71 -3.35 -15.07
N GLN A 58 -8.31 -2.11 -15.31
CA GLN A 58 -6.91 -1.71 -15.44
C GLN A 58 -6.12 -1.99 -14.15
N GLN A 59 -6.70 -1.63 -12.99
CA GLN A 59 -6.01 -1.83 -11.72
C GLN A 59 -5.82 -3.31 -11.39
N ARG A 60 -6.76 -4.18 -11.78
CA ARG A 60 -6.58 -5.64 -11.69
C ARG A 60 -5.42 -6.13 -12.54
N ASN A 61 -5.29 -5.64 -13.77
CA ASN A 61 -4.18 -6.02 -14.65
C ASN A 61 -2.82 -5.61 -14.06
N ILE A 62 -2.73 -4.39 -13.50
CA ILE A 62 -1.51 -3.91 -12.84
C ILE A 62 -1.16 -4.81 -11.64
N ILE A 63 -2.15 -5.14 -10.79
CA ILE A 63 -1.93 -6.02 -9.64
C ILE A 63 -1.42 -7.41 -10.08
N LEU A 64 -2.02 -7.98 -11.14
CA LEU A 64 -1.57 -9.27 -11.67
C LEU A 64 -0.13 -9.22 -12.19
N GLN A 65 0.24 -8.13 -12.86
CA GLN A 65 1.61 -7.91 -13.33
C GLN A 65 2.60 -7.73 -12.16
N GLU A 66 2.23 -6.96 -11.13
CA GLU A 66 3.05 -6.76 -9.93
C GLU A 66 3.27 -8.07 -9.14
N LEU A 67 2.33 -9.01 -9.22
CA LEU A 67 2.33 -10.26 -8.46
C LEU A 67 2.84 -11.48 -9.24
N ASP A 68 3.26 -11.35 -10.50
CA ASP A 68 3.66 -12.48 -11.36
C ASP A 68 4.78 -13.36 -10.74
N ASP A 69 5.77 -12.74 -10.08
CA ASP A 69 6.85 -13.43 -9.35
C ASP A 69 6.66 -13.38 -7.82
N TYR A 70 5.46 -13.00 -7.35
CA TYR A 70 5.17 -12.97 -5.92
C TYR A 70 4.84 -14.37 -5.39
N LYS A 71 5.65 -14.82 -4.42
CA LYS A 71 5.45 -16.11 -3.74
C LYS A 71 4.53 -15.92 -2.55
N PHE A 72 3.27 -16.32 -2.73
CA PHE A 72 2.31 -16.38 -1.63
C PHE A 72 2.75 -17.40 -0.57
N PRO A 73 2.50 -17.12 0.72
CA PRO A 73 2.73 -18.09 1.78
C PRO A 73 1.74 -19.25 1.66
N GLU A 74 2.12 -20.42 2.19
CA GLU A 74 1.22 -21.57 2.43
C GLU A 74 0.49 -22.16 1.21
N GLY A 75 0.85 -21.76 -0.01
CA GLY A 75 0.17 -22.21 -1.23
C GLY A 75 -1.10 -21.41 -1.55
N ASP A 76 -1.32 -20.32 -0.83
CA ASP A 76 -2.39 -19.37 -1.08
C ASP A 76 -2.23 -18.68 -2.44
N ASN A 77 -3.26 -17.95 -2.85
CA ASN A 77 -3.23 -17.10 -4.03
C ASN A 77 -3.88 -15.73 -3.74
N LEU A 78 -3.91 -14.84 -4.74
CA LEU A 78 -4.47 -13.50 -4.58
C LEU A 78 -5.92 -13.50 -4.10
N GLU A 79 -6.75 -14.45 -4.54
CA GLU A 79 -8.17 -14.53 -4.22
C GLU A 79 -8.39 -14.82 -2.72
N ASP A 80 -7.45 -15.50 -2.06
CA ASP A 80 -7.51 -15.76 -0.62
C ASP A 80 -7.34 -14.47 0.20
N TYR A 81 -6.77 -13.41 -0.40
CA TYR A 81 -6.48 -12.14 0.25
C TYR A 81 -7.36 -10.97 -0.20
N THR A 82 -8.23 -11.14 -1.20
CA THR A 82 -9.11 -10.04 -1.66
C THR A 82 -10.53 -10.13 -1.10
N LEU A 83 -11.07 -9.01 -0.65
CA LEU A 83 -12.43 -8.96 -0.10
C LEU A 83 -13.51 -9.32 -1.13
N ILE A 84 -13.29 -9.01 -2.41
CA ILE A 84 -14.27 -9.24 -3.48
C ILE A 84 -14.49 -10.72 -3.80
N SER A 85 -13.47 -11.55 -3.63
CA SER A 85 -13.54 -13.01 -3.76
C SER A 85 -14.00 -13.70 -2.47
N GLY A 86 -14.25 -12.94 -1.39
CA GLY A 86 -14.55 -13.49 -0.07
C GLY A 86 -13.32 -13.88 0.75
N GLY A 87 -12.11 -13.57 0.25
CA GLY A 87 -10.85 -13.75 0.97
C GLY A 87 -10.66 -12.75 2.12
N GLN A 88 -9.58 -12.93 2.88
CA GLN A 88 -9.24 -12.11 4.04
C GLN A 88 -7.88 -11.41 3.85
N PRO A 89 -7.85 -10.08 3.62
CA PRO A 89 -6.60 -9.36 3.49
C PRO A 89 -5.85 -9.32 4.83
N VAL A 90 -4.52 -9.40 4.75
CA VAL A 90 -3.63 -9.09 5.87
C VAL A 90 -3.70 -7.59 6.15
N ARG A 91 -4.02 -7.22 7.39
CA ARG A 91 -4.19 -5.81 7.79
C ARG A 91 -3.12 -5.41 8.79
N THR A 92 -2.35 -4.39 8.43
CA THR A 92 -1.33 -3.78 9.29
C THR A 92 -1.79 -2.40 9.71
N VAL A 93 -1.85 -2.14 11.02
CA VAL A 93 -2.20 -0.83 11.58
C VAL A 93 -0.97 -0.24 12.27
N ILE A 94 -0.48 0.89 11.77
CA ILE A 94 0.66 1.60 12.34
C ILE A 94 0.13 2.69 13.27
N ILE A 95 0.37 2.52 14.58
CA ILE A 95 -0.04 3.48 15.61
C ILE A 95 1.21 4.08 16.23
N THR A 96 1.42 5.37 16.04
CA THR A 96 2.62 6.06 16.52
C THR A 96 2.32 7.50 16.93
N THR A 97 3.25 8.13 17.64
CA THR A 97 3.24 9.58 17.87
C THR A 97 3.75 10.35 16.66
N TRP A 98 3.47 11.65 16.59
CA TRP A 98 3.98 12.51 15.52
C TRP A 98 5.50 12.44 15.38
N ARG A 99 5.98 12.51 14.14
CA ARG A 99 7.41 12.58 13.77
C ARG A 99 8.26 11.38 14.21
N SER A 100 7.63 10.25 14.53
CA SER A 100 8.31 8.98 14.88
C SER A 100 8.81 8.18 13.67
N GLY A 101 8.56 8.64 12.44
CA GLY A 101 8.95 7.93 11.21
C GLY A 101 7.88 6.97 10.67
N SER A 102 6.61 7.12 11.06
CA SER A 102 5.51 6.28 10.56
C SER A 102 5.30 6.37 9.05
N THR A 103 5.50 7.55 8.44
CA THR A 103 5.45 7.70 6.98
C THR A 103 6.47 6.81 6.29
N PHE A 104 7.73 6.85 6.75
CA PHE A 104 8.81 6.03 6.20
C PHE A 104 8.50 4.53 6.36
N LEU A 105 8.09 4.10 7.56
CA LEU A 105 7.71 2.70 7.78
C LEU A 105 6.52 2.28 6.90
N GLY A 106 5.53 3.16 6.75
CA GLY A 106 4.38 2.95 5.87
C GLY A 106 4.80 2.79 4.42
N ASP A 107 5.71 3.62 3.92
CA ASP A 107 6.23 3.53 2.56
C ASP A 107 7.03 2.25 2.32
N VAL A 108 7.84 1.81 3.30
CA VAL A 108 8.56 0.53 3.24
C VAL A 108 7.59 -0.65 3.16
N ILE A 109 6.52 -0.65 3.97
CA ILE A 109 5.51 -1.72 3.93
C ILE A 109 4.69 -1.65 2.63
N ASN A 110 4.39 -0.44 2.15
CA ASN A 110 3.68 -0.20 0.89
C ASN A 110 4.53 -0.50 -0.36
N ALA A 111 5.80 -0.85 -0.21
CA ALA A 111 6.64 -1.35 -1.30
C ALA A 111 6.33 -2.82 -1.64
N VAL A 112 5.63 -3.55 -0.79
CA VAL A 112 5.16 -4.92 -1.08
C VAL A 112 4.08 -4.86 -2.18
N PRO A 113 4.17 -5.70 -3.23
CA PRO A 113 3.21 -5.69 -4.35
C PRO A 113 1.79 -6.03 -3.86
N GLY A 114 0.78 -5.47 -4.51
CA GLY A 114 -0.63 -5.66 -4.14
C GLY A 114 -1.04 -5.01 -2.81
N ASN A 115 -0.16 -4.28 -2.13
CA ASN A 115 -0.49 -3.61 -0.89
C ASN A 115 -1.29 -2.31 -1.12
N TYR A 116 -2.29 -2.07 -0.29
CA TYR A 116 -3.10 -0.85 -0.30
C TYR A 116 -2.91 -0.07 1.00
N TYR A 117 -2.43 1.17 0.87
CA TYR A 117 -2.01 2.00 2.01
C TYR A 117 -2.89 3.25 2.19
N HIS A 118 -3.49 3.37 3.37
CA HIS A 118 -4.17 4.57 3.83
C HIS A 118 -3.20 5.52 4.54
N TYR A 119 -2.85 6.62 3.87
CA TYR A 119 -2.06 7.69 4.45
C TYR A 119 -2.93 8.53 5.40
N GLU A 120 -2.52 8.63 6.68
CA GLU A 120 -3.14 9.50 7.70
C GLU A 120 -4.68 9.56 7.66
N PRO A 121 -5.39 8.43 7.89
CA PRO A 121 -6.83 8.31 7.64
C PRO A 121 -7.72 9.24 8.47
N LEU A 122 -7.19 9.87 9.52
CA LEU A 122 -7.90 10.79 10.41
C LEU A 122 -7.54 12.26 10.17
N LEU A 123 -6.78 12.58 9.12
CA LEU A 123 -6.35 13.96 8.83
C LEU A 123 -7.53 14.93 8.65
N GLY A 124 -8.70 14.44 8.22
CA GLY A 124 -9.93 15.23 8.10
C GLY A 124 -10.44 15.84 9.43
N TYR A 125 -10.01 15.32 10.59
CA TYR A 125 -10.30 15.90 11.90
C TYR A 125 -9.31 17.02 12.28
N GLY A 126 -8.32 17.30 11.44
CA GLY A 126 -7.24 18.25 11.69
C GLY A 126 -6.07 17.66 12.50
N ILE A 127 -5.10 18.52 12.84
CA ILE A 127 -3.90 18.13 13.58
C ILE A 127 -4.23 18.11 15.08
N MET A 128 -4.86 17.03 15.55
CA MET A 128 -5.23 16.86 16.96
C MET A 128 -5.16 15.40 17.42
N GLN A 129 -5.05 15.19 18.74
CA GLN A 129 -5.24 13.87 19.34
C GLN A 129 -6.68 13.68 19.79
N ILE A 130 -7.37 12.70 19.22
CA ILE A 130 -8.72 12.33 19.63
C ILE A 130 -8.63 11.41 20.84
N ARG A 131 -9.01 11.93 22.02
CA ARG A 131 -8.96 11.20 23.31
C ARG A 131 -10.34 10.77 23.82
N GLY A 132 -11.42 11.15 23.13
CA GLY A 132 -12.78 10.90 23.55
C GLY A 132 -13.79 11.71 22.73
N ALA A 133 -14.96 11.98 23.33
CA ALA A 133 -15.99 12.81 22.74
C ALA A 133 -15.45 14.23 22.40
N PRO A 134 -15.95 14.88 21.33
CA PRO A 134 -17.06 14.45 20.47
C PRO A 134 -16.64 13.55 19.29
N HIS A 135 -15.35 13.43 18.99
CA HIS A 135 -14.89 12.83 17.73
C HIS A 135 -14.55 11.34 17.80
N SER A 136 -14.39 10.75 18.99
CA SER A 136 -13.94 9.35 19.13
C SER A 136 -14.82 8.34 18.40
N GLU A 137 -16.15 8.50 18.46
CA GLU A 137 -17.07 7.57 17.81
C GLU A 137 -16.99 7.68 16.29
N SER A 138 -17.01 8.91 15.77
CA SER A 138 -16.92 9.17 14.33
C SER A 138 -15.57 8.70 13.76
N ALA A 139 -14.47 8.96 14.47
CA ALA A 139 -13.13 8.52 14.04
C ALA A 139 -13.01 7.00 14.02
N LEU A 140 -13.55 6.30 15.03
CA LEU A 140 -13.56 4.84 15.06
C LEU A 140 -14.42 4.27 13.92
N ARG A 141 -15.56 4.90 13.63
CA ARG A 141 -16.42 4.53 12.50
C ARG A 141 -15.67 4.68 11.18
N THR A 142 -14.99 5.81 10.95
CA THR A 142 -14.15 6.03 9.77
C THR A 142 -13.10 4.92 9.61
N LEU A 143 -12.34 4.62 10.67
CA LEU A 143 -11.33 3.55 10.62
C LEU A 143 -11.95 2.18 10.31
N LYS A 144 -13.11 1.86 10.91
CA LYS A 144 -13.82 0.61 10.64
C LYS A 144 -14.27 0.51 9.19
N SER A 145 -14.82 1.58 8.63
CA SER A 145 -15.24 1.64 7.23
C SER A 145 -14.06 1.45 6.28
N LEU A 146 -12.95 2.18 6.51
CA LEU A 146 -11.73 2.06 5.69
C LEU A 146 -11.15 0.64 5.71
N LEU A 147 -11.04 0.00 6.88
CA LEU A 147 -10.51 -1.37 7.00
C LEU A 147 -11.38 -2.45 6.33
N ASN A 148 -12.62 -2.11 5.98
CA ASN A 148 -13.55 -3.00 5.26
C ASN A 148 -13.82 -2.52 3.83
N CYS A 149 -13.07 -1.54 3.31
CA CYS A 149 -13.29 -0.92 2.01
C CYS A 149 -14.72 -0.41 1.79
N ASP A 150 -15.38 0.03 2.87
CA ASP A 150 -16.69 0.66 2.81
C ASP A 150 -16.54 2.18 2.65
N TYR A 151 -16.80 2.66 1.44
CA TYR A 151 -16.73 4.08 1.06
C TYR A 151 -18.12 4.66 0.77
N THR A 152 -19.18 4.03 1.28
CA THR A 152 -20.57 4.43 0.99
C THR A 152 -21.13 5.50 1.94
N ASN A 153 -20.38 5.86 2.98
CA ASN A 153 -20.76 6.83 4.00
C ASN A 153 -20.38 8.27 3.64
#